data_AF-A0A958K820-F1
#
_entry.id   AF-A0A958K820-F1
#
_cell.length_a   1.000
_cell.length_b   1.000
_cell.length_c   1.000
_cell.angle_alpha   90.00
_cell.angle_beta   90.00
_cell.angle_gamma   90.00
#
_symmetry.space_group_name_H-M   'P 1'
#
loop_
_entity.id
_entity.type
_entity.pdbx_description
1 polymer ?
#
loop_
_entity_poly.entity_id
_entity_poly.type
_entity_poly.pdbx_seq_one_letter_code
_entity_poly.pdbx_strand_id
1 'polypeptide(L)'
;PQNSLPYEIDSAAPRAEIVLGTNHYHTPPTVIATIEQVVASHGYSFAIDRPFAGTYIPLPLHKDPRVTAFMLEIRRDTYMDEIHLQKTSQFDKIQSCIQEIIKATMKIEA
;
A
#
# COMPACT_ATOMS: atom_id res chain seq x y z
N PRO A 1 -3.97 11.75 1.77
CA PRO A 1 -5.08 12.67 1.49
C PRO A 1 -6.03 12.07 0.46
N GLN A 2 -7.32 12.34 0.60
CA GLN A 2 -8.33 11.92 -0.38
C GLN A 2 -8.18 12.66 -1.72
N ASN A 3 -7.85 13.94 -1.66
CA ASN A 3 -7.71 14.80 -2.83
C ASN A 3 -6.27 14.80 -3.36
N SER A 4 -6.13 14.96 -4.68
CA SER A 4 -4.83 15.12 -5.35
C SER A 4 -4.10 16.37 -4.89
N LEU A 5 -2.76 16.27 -4.84
CA LEU A 5 -1.90 17.39 -4.50
C LEU A 5 -1.35 18.07 -5.77
N PRO A 6 -0.96 19.35 -5.73
CA PRO A 6 -0.58 20.11 -6.94
C PRO A 6 0.59 19.53 -7.75
N TYR A 7 1.42 18.68 -7.14
CA TYR A 7 2.57 18.05 -7.79
C TYR A 7 2.25 16.70 -8.43
N GLU A 8 1.02 16.20 -8.27
CA GLU A 8 0.59 14.92 -8.83
C GLU A 8 0.17 15.08 -10.29
N ILE A 9 0.78 14.27 -11.15
CA ILE A 9 0.53 14.30 -12.60
C ILE A 9 -0.87 13.78 -12.93
N ASP A 10 -1.34 12.74 -12.20
CA ASP A 10 -2.65 12.12 -12.38
C ASP A 10 -3.64 12.64 -11.33
N SER A 11 -4.13 13.86 -11.55
CA SER A 11 -5.01 14.56 -10.60
C SER A 11 -6.49 14.22 -10.73
N ALA A 12 -6.88 13.46 -11.76
CA ALA A 12 -8.29 13.24 -12.14
C ALA A 12 -8.88 11.90 -11.68
N ALA A 13 -8.06 10.90 -11.34
CA ALA A 13 -8.56 9.60 -10.87
C ALA A 13 -8.92 9.62 -9.38
N PRO A 14 -10.01 8.95 -8.94
CA PRO A 14 -10.28 8.71 -7.53
C PRO A 14 -9.09 7.99 -6.88
N ARG A 15 -8.51 8.57 -5.82
CA ARG A 15 -7.39 7.94 -5.13
C ARG A 15 -7.88 6.74 -4.34
N ALA A 16 -7.32 5.57 -4.64
CA ALA A 16 -7.54 4.36 -3.87
C ALA A 16 -7.20 4.56 -2.39
N GLU A 17 -7.90 3.85 -1.52
CA GLU A 17 -7.67 3.88 -0.08
C GLU A 17 -6.34 3.24 0.30
N ILE A 18 -5.95 2.22 -0.45
CA ILE A 18 -4.66 1.53 -0.32
C ILE A 18 -4.01 1.48 -1.71
N VAL A 19 -2.75 1.93 -1.79
CA VAL A 19 -1.93 1.83 -2.99
C VAL A 19 -0.75 0.92 -2.71
N LEU A 20 -0.47 0.00 -3.63
CA LEU A 20 0.74 -0.81 -3.63
C LEU A 20 1.78 -0.22 -4.58
N GLY A 21 2.88 0.27 -4.02
CA GLY A 21 4.09 0.60 -4.76
C GLY A 21 4.95 -0.63 -4.97
N THR A 22 5.31 -0.92 -6.23
CA THR A 22 6.00 -2.16 -6.62
C THR A 22 7.40 -1.91 -7.17
N ASN A 23 8.22 -2.95 -7.16
CA ASN A 23 9.48 -3.01 -7.87
C ASN A 23 9.53 -4.31 -8.68
N HIS A 24 9.82 -4.21 -9.99
CA HIS A 24 9.80 -5.35 -10.89
C HIS A 24 10.72 -6.52 -10.48
N TYR A 25 11.77 -6.26 -9.70
CA TYR A 25 12.71 -7.25 -9.21
C TYR A 25 12.37 -7.76 -7.81
N HIS A 26 11.88 -6.86 -6.94
CA HIS A 26 11.66 -7.16 -5.52
C HIS A 26 10.20 -7.40 -5.13
N THR A 27 9.24 -7.25 -6.04
CA THR A 27 7.81 -7.48 -5.75
C THR A 27 7.27 -8.62 -6.62
N PRO A 28 7.36 -9.88 -6.15
CA PRO A 28 6.82 -11.03 -6.88
C PRO A 28 5.31 -10.88 -7.17
N PRO A 29 4.81 -11.41 -8.31
CA PRO A 29 3.38 -11.37 -8.63
C PRO A 29 2.48 -12.01 -7.56
N THR A 30 2.97 -13.03 -6.85
CA THR A 30 2.27 -13.68 -5.74
C THR A 30 2.03 -12.73 -4.57
N VAL A 31 2.97 -11.84 -4.27
CA VAL A 31 2.83 -10.79 -3.27
C VAL A 31 1.74 -9.79 -3.69
N ILE A 32 1.76 -9.35 -4.95
CA ILE A 32 0.75 -8.43 -5.50
C ILE A 32 -0.65 -9.02 -5.35
N ALA A 33 -0.86 -10.24 -5.84
CA ALA A 33 -2.15 -10.92 -5.80
C ALA A 33 -2.65 -11.16 -4.36
N THR A 34 -1.73 -11.51 -3.45
CA THR A 34 -2.07 -11.72 -2.03
C THR A 34 -2.52 -10.41 -1.38
N ILE A 35 -1.83 -9.30 -1.63
CA ILE A 35 -2.20 -7.99 -1.09
C ILE A 35 -3.55 -7.55 -1.66
N GLU A 36 -3.74 -7.66 -2.98
CA GLU A 36 -5.00 -7.29 -3.64
C GLU A 36 -6.19 -8.06 -3.04
N GLN A 37 -6.04 -9.38 -2.83
CA GLN A 37 -7.09 -10.21 -2.24
C GLN A 37 -7.44 -9.78 -0.79
N VAL A 38 -6.43 -9.49 0.04
CA VAL A 38 -6.68 -9.02 1.41
C VAL A 38 -7.34 -7.64 1.41
N VAL A 39 -6.88 -6.71 0.57
CA VAL A 39 -7.47 -5.37 0.48
C VAL A 39 -8.94 -5.46 0.05
N ALA A 40 -9.24 -6.29 -0.95
CA ALA A 40 -10.60 -6.53 -1.43
C ALA A 40 -11.50 -7.17 -0.36
N SER A 41 -10.99 -8.13 0.44
CA SER A 41 -11.77 -8.79 1.50
C SER A 41 -12.14 -7.84 2.64
N HIS A 42 -11.34 -6.80 2.88
CA HIS A 42 -11.63 -5.73 3.84
C HIS A 42 -12.51 -4.61 3.26
N GLY A 43 -12.82 -4.67 1.97
CA GLY A 43 -13.70 -3.74 1.26
C GLY A 43 -13.07 -2.38 0.99
N TYR A 44 -11.75 -2.31 0.88
CA TYR A 44 -11.01 -1.10 0.51
C TYR A 44 -10.75 -1.06 -1.00
N SER A 45 -10.75 0.15 -1.55
CA SER A 45 -10.27 0.38 -2.92
C SER A 45 -8.75 0.21 -3.01
N PHE A 46 -8.29 -0.41 -4.12
CA PHE A 46 -6.90 -0.76 -4.36
C PHE A 46 -6.38 -0.18 -5.67
N ALA A 47 -5.13 0.25 -5.69
CA ALA A 47 -4.41 0.62 -6.91
C ALA A 47 -2.95 0.17 -6.83
N ILE A 48 -2.31 0.01 -7.98
CA ILE A 48 -0.89 -0.33 -8.10
C ILE A 48 -0.17 0.85 -8.76
N ASP A 49 0.93 1.29 -8.14
CA ASP A 49 1.84 2.31 -8.65
C ASP A 49 1.16 3.62 -9.12
N ARG A 50 0.08 4.01 -8.44
CA ARG A 50 -0.69 5.23 -8.73
C ARG A 50 -1.19 5.92 -7.46
N PRO A 51 -0.89 7.21 -7.24
CA PRO A 51 -0.21 8.14 -8.16
C PRO A 51 1.32 8.00 -8.18
N PHE A 52 1.93 7.32 -7.20
CA PHE A 52 3.37 7.10 -7.16
C PHE A 52 3.69 5.64 -7.40
N ALA A 53 4.72 5.42 -8.22
CA ALA A 53 5.27 4.11 -8.48
C ALA A 53 6.52 3.87 -7.63
N GLY A 54 6.76 2.61 -7.28
CA GLY A 54 8.02 2.18 -6.68
C GLY A 54 7.92 1.73 -5.22
N THR A 55 8.99 1.09 -4.76
CA THR A 55 9.24 0.81 -3.36
C THR A 55 10.71 1.08 -3.03
N TYR A 56 10.99 1.51 -1.81
CA TYR A 56 12.35 1.80 -1.37
C TYR A 56 13.12 0.50 -1.10
N ILE A 57 14.29 0.37 -1.74
CA ILE A 57 15.22 -0.72 -1.51
C ILE A 57 16.57 -0.13 -1.10
N PRO A 58 17.17 -0.52 0.04
CA PRO A 58 18.51 -0.10 0.40
C PRO A 58 19.53 -0.45 -0.70
N LEU A 59 20.43 0.48 -1.03
CA LEU A 59 21.43 0.28 -2.09
C LEU A 59 22.24 -1.02 -1.98
N PRO A 60 22.69 -1.47 -0.79
CA PRO A 60 23.40 -2.75 -0.67
C PRO A 60 22.55 -3.98 -1.03
N LEU A 61 21.22 -3.84 -1.04
CA LEU A 61 20.25 -4.92 -1.22
C LEU A 61 19.51 -4.86 -2.57
N HIS A 62 19.70 -3.82 -3.38
CA HIS A 62 18.93 -3.53 -4.61
C HIS A 62 18.96 -4.59 -5.73
N LYS A 63 19.77 -5.64 -5.57
CA LYS A 63 19.89 -6.78 -6.48
C LYS A 63 19.94 -8.12 -5.75
N ASP A 64 19.66 -8.13 -4.45
CA ASP A 64 19.63 -9.38 -3.68
C ASP A 64 18.31 -10.11 -3.99
N PRO A 65 18.34 -11.28 -4.64
CA PRO A 65 17.12 -12.02 -5.00
C PRO A 65 16.37 -12.56 -3.77
N ARG A 66 16.99 -12.56 -2.60
CA ARG A 66 16.35 -12.97 -1.34
C ARG A 66 15.50 -11.87 -0.73
N VAL A 67 15.56 -10.65 -1.29
CA VAL A 67 14.85 -9.49 -0.77
C VAL A 67 13.55 -9.31 -1.53
N THR A 68 12.45 -9.51 -0.81
CA THR A 68 11.10 -9.11 -1.23
C THR A 68 10.73 -7.80 -0.56
N ALA A 69 10.19 -6.85 -1.32
CA ALA A 69 9.79 -5.55 -0.82
C ALA A 69 8.63 -4.97 -1.63
N PHE A 70 7.84 -4.15 -0.95
CA PHE A 70 6.73 -3.38 -1.51
C PHE A 70 6.46 -2.18 -0.60
N MET A 71 5.77 -1.17 -1.11
CA MET A 71 5.36 0.00 -0.36
C MET A 71 3.84 0.06 -0.26
N LEU A 72 3.30 0.38 0.90
CA LEU A 72 1.87 0.66 1.07
C LEU A 72 1.67 2.14 1.34
N GLU A 73 0.88 2.78 0.50
CA GLU A 73 0.37 4.12 0.78
C GLU A 73 -1.08 4.02 1.24
N ILE A 74 -1.38 4.62 2.40
CA ILE A 74 -2.69 4.54 3.04
C ILE A 74 -3.30 5.95 3.04
N ARG A 75 -4.51 6.07 2.51
CA ARG A 75 -5.25 7.34 2.49
C ARG A 75 -5.64 7.73 3.91
N ARG A 76 -5.24 8.92 4.36
CA ARG A 76 -5.26 9.32 5.77
C ARG A 76 -6.67 9.37 6.36
N ASP A 77 -7.67 9.77 5.58
CA ASP A 77 -9.08 9.77 5.98
C ASP A 77 -9.62 8.40 6.43
N THR A 78 -8.96 7.30 6.02
CA THR A 78 -9.34 5.94 6.45
C THR A 78 -9.02 5.67 7.92
N TYR A 79 -8.15 6.46 8.56
CA TYR A 79 -7.63 6.15 9.90
C TYR A 79 -7.43 7.36 10.81
N MET A 80 -7.44 8.58 10.27
CA MET A 80 -7.23 9.80 11.04
C MET A 80 -8.02 10.98 10.48
N ASP A 81 -8.38 11.90 11.37
CA ASP A 81 -8.75 13.27 11.02
C ASP A 81 -7.47 13.99 10.54
N GLU A 82 -7.46 14.42 9.27
CA GLU A 82 -6.28 15.06 8.67
C GLU A 82 -5.98 16.47 9.22
N ILE A 83 -6.96 17.12 9.86
CA ILE A 83 -6.83 18.46 10.44
C ILE A 83 -6.25 18.37 11.86
N HIS A 84 -6.84 17.50 12.70
CA HIS A 84 -6.50 17.40 14.12
C HIS A 84 -5.45 16.32 14.42
N LEU A 85 -5.09 15.52 13.42
CA LEU A 85 -4.13 14.41 13.51
C LEU A 85 -4.51 13.34 14.55
N GLN A 86 -5.81 13.16 14.77
CA GLN A 86 -6.34 12.19 15.73
C GLN A 86 -6.87 10.96 14.99
N LYS A 87 -6.75 9.79 15.61
CA LYS A 87 -7.35 8.55 15.08
C LYS A 87 -8.87 8.70 15.01
N THR A 88 -9.46 8.21 13.92
CA THR A 88 -10.92 8.08 13.83
C THR A 88 -11.37 6.75 14.44
N SER A 89 -12.68 6.58 14.62
CA SER A 89 -13.28 5.29 15.01
C SER A 89 -13.04 4.17 13.97
N GLN A 90 -12.57 4.51 12.76
CA GLN A 90 -12.28 3.55 11.70
C GLN A 90 -10.84 3.01 11.76
N PHE A 91 -9.99 3.55 12.63
CA PHE A 91 -8.57 3.17 12.73
C PHE A 91 -8.38 1.65 12.87
N ASP A 92 -9.18 1.01 13.71
CA ASP A 92 -9.05 -0.44 13.98
C ASP A 92 -9.38 -1.29 12.74
N LYS A 93 -10.25 -0.78 11.85
CA LYS A 93 -10.59 -1.46 10.59
C LYS A 93 -9.39 -1.48 9.64
N ILE A 94 -8.76 -0.34 9.41
CA ILE A 94 -7.57 -0.29 8.53
C ILE A 94 -6.41 -1.06 9.17
N GLN A 95 -6.28 -0.98 10.50
CA GLN A 95 -5.22 -1.69 11.22
C GLN A 95 -5.35 -3.19 11.01
N SER A 96 -6.56 -3.73 11.08
CA SER A 96 -6.83 -5.15 10.85
C SER A 96 -6.45 -5.57 9.43
N CYS A 97 -6.79 -4.77 8.42
CA CYS A 97 -6.41 -5.00 7.02
C CYS A 97 -4.87 -5.04 6.86
N ILE A 98 -4.16 -4.04 7.38
CA ILE A 98 -2.69 -3.98 7.26
C ILE A 98 -2.02 -5.13 8.02
N GLN A 99 -2.52 -5.50 9.20
CA GLN A 99 -2.02 -6.65 9.95
C GLN A 99 -2.20 -7.96 9.17
N GLU A 100 -3.32 -8.13 8.47
CA GLU A 100 -3.55 -9.30 7.63
C GLU A 100 -2.62 -9.32 6.42
N ILE A 101 -2.40 -8.17 5.76
CA ILE A 101 -1.42 -8.05 4.66
C ILE A 101 -0.04 -8.52 5.12
N ILE A 102 0.44 -8.03 6.27
CA ILE A 102 1.74 -8.42 6.83
C ILE A 102 1.80 -9.93 7.06
N LYS A 103 0.79 -10.49 7.74
CA LYS A 103 0.74 -11.92 8.04
C LYS A 103 0.64 -12.79 6.79
N ALA A 104 -0.11 -12.37 5.77
CA ALA A 104 -0.31 -13.12 4.55
C ALA A 104 0.97 -13.13 3.70
N THR A 105 1.62 -11.98 3.56
CA THR A 105 2.86 -11.84 2.76
C THR A 105 4.06 -12.55 3.40
N MET A 106 4.14 -12.63 4.74
CA MET A 106 5.17 -13.42 5.43
C MET A 106 5.11 -14.94 5.17
N LYS A 107 3.97 -15.45 4.68
CA LYS A 107 3.79 -16.88 4.38
C LYS A 107 4.15 -17.25 2.94
N ILE A 108 4.47 -16.25 2.11
CA ILE A 108 4.87 -16.47 0.73
C ILE A 108 6.35 -16.87 0.76
N GLU A 109 6.64 -18.09 0.36
CA GLU A 109 8.01 -18.52 0.11
C GLU A 109 8.55 -17.74 -1.10
N ALA A 110 9.72 -17.13 -0.94
CA ALA A 110 10.41 -16.38 -1.98
C ALA A 110 11.15 -17.32 -2.94
#